data_AF-S7KMC8-F1
#
_entry.id   AF-S7KMC8-F1
#
_cell.length_a   1.000
_cell.length_b   1.000
_cell.length_c   1.000
_cell.angle_alpha   90.00
_cell.angle_beta   90.00
_cell.angle_gamma   90.00
#
_symmetry.space_group_name_H-M   'P 1'
#
loop_
_entity.id
_entity.type
_entity.pdbx_description
1 polymer ?
#
loop_
_entity_poly.entity_id
_entity_poly.type
_entity_poly.pdbx_seq_one_letter_code
_entity_poly.pdbx_strand_id
1 'polypeptide(L)'
;MSSKSNPPLINSRESAVFLPKTQSLPSNKVNASVSAKRITLGVIATLGYLVAAGSCIAAITMGMPLLFIATAVASIIGLACLISMACLKKRNSLPATTTEKMSSLPILPPAHTSPEFSPENIASQLPSKKETKSQTQTSLDVEQPATKSSRPISSPGVSISFINTDAEGFSDYNSTLRSHWLSLLSPSEALPEAHLAQKDPNAPASFWHLPNTKTLLISTTGDIASLRFASQCRNAMIVNAANAEMSSGKSGTNLALSKAVNFQSWKNSRGGKDKLEIAECTSGLWIPAKPPKTTKGKIPPANKPHVYVPGEPKFLAQLLGPTAEQLGSDCNQCYRLVKQAYRNCLEEGKKNGSELIQLPLLSASIFAPDIHEKDAQGRNKRELWINGIRSALVDALQEFAQKNPLYPLVVIVTNIGSLPL
;
A
#
# COMPACT_ATOMS: atom_id res chain seq x y z
N MET A 1 10.24 -14.85 -69.88
CA MET A 1 9.02 -14.29 -70.50
C MET A 1 7.87 -15.23 -70.20
N SER A 2 6.92 -14.70 -69.44
CA SER A 2 5.63 -15.18 -68.96
C SER A 2 5.13 -16.58 -69.33
N SER A 3 5.09 -17.46 -68.32
CA SER A 3 4.12 -18.56 -68.24
C SER A 3 2.96 -18.12 -67.34
N LYS A 4 1.75 -18.08 -67.90
CA LYS A 4 0.48 -17.84 -67.18
C LYS A 4 -0.07 -19.20 -66.75
N SER A 5 -0.24 -19.40 -65.45
CA SER A 5 -1.07 -20.46 -64.88
C SER A 5 -2.21 -19.84 -64.09
N ASN A 6 -3.44 -20.25 -64.44
CA ASN A 6 -4.68 -19.87 -63.75
C ASN A 6 -4.75 -20.53 -62.37
N PRO A 7 -5.33 -19.86 -61.36
CA PRO A 7 -5.78 -20.52 -60.13
C PRO A 7 -7.20 -21.12 -60.30
N PRO A 8 -7.51 -22.23 -59.63
CA PRO A 8 -8.85 -22.83 -59.64
C PRO A 8 -9.79 -22.22 -58.59
N LEU A 9 -11.06 -22.15 -59.00
CA LEU A 9 -12.25 -21.86 -58.20
C LEU A 9 -12.45 -22.92 -57.10
N ILE A 10 -12.64 -22.49 -55.85
CA ILE A 10 -13.22 -23.30 -54.77
C ILE A 10 -14.38 -22.54 -54.13
N ASN A 11 -15.57 -22.91 -54.61
CA ASN A 11 -16.80 -23.23 -53.88
C ASN A 11 -17.09 -22.48 -52.57
N SER A 12 -17.93 -21.46 -52.68
CA SER A 12 -18.75 -20.94 -51.59
C SER A 12 -19.86 -21.93 -51.26
N ARG A 13 -19.82 -22.55 -50.08
CA ARG A 13 -20.96 -23.29 -49.53
C ARG A 13 -21.34 -22.71 -48.19
N GLU A 14 -22.54 -22.16 -48.19
CA GLU A 14 -23.29 -21.66 -47.04
C GLU A 14 -23.28 -22.67 -45.90
N SER A 15 -23.04 -22.19 -44.68
CA SER A 15 -23.47 -22.86 -43.47
C SER A 15 -24.10 -21.81 -42.58
N ALA A 16 -25.44 -21.80 -42.61
CA ALA A 16 -26.29 -21.01 -41.75
C ALA A 16 -26.00 -21.38 -40.30
N VAL A 17 -25.44 -20.43 -39.55
CA VAL A 17 -25.32 -20.54 -38.10
C VAL A 17 -26.69 -20.22 -37.51
N PHE A 18 -27.30 -21.24 -36.93
CA PHE A 18 -28.49 -21.18 -36.09
C PHE A 18 -28.30 -20.14 -34.97
N LEU A 19 -29.19 -19.14 -34.95
CA LEU A 19 -29.49 -18.32 -33.77
C LEU A 19 -30.35 -19.15 -32.79
N PRO A 20 -29.94 -19.35 -31.52
CA PRO A 20 -30.89 -19.64 -30.46
C PRO A 20 -31.42 -18.33 -29.87
N LYS A 21 -32.74 -18.21 -29.96
CA LYS A 21 -33.58 -17.19 -29.34
C LYS A 21 -33.53 -17.33 -27.82
N THR A 22 -33.51 -16.16 -27.18
CA THR A 22 -33.66 -15.86 -25.75
C THR A 22 -34.47 -16.86 -24.91
N GLN A 23 -33.85 -17.36 -23.84
CA GLN A 23 -34.54 -17.78 -22.61
C GLN A 23 -33.93 -17.05 -21.40
N SER A 24 -34.80 -16.36 -20.69
CA SER A 24 -34.57 -15.65 -19.44
C SER A 24 -34.72 -16.57 -18.21
N LEU A 25 -34.06 -16.15 -17.12
CA LEU A 25 -34.10 -16.60 -15.70
C LEU A 25 -33.03 -17.63 -15.23
N PRO A 26 -32.61 -17.61 -13.94
CA PRO A 26 -32.62 -16.51 -12.96
C PRO A 26 -31.25 -16.23 -12.32
N SER A 27 -31.12 -14.97 -11.87
CA SER A 27 -30.15 -14.50 -10.89
C SER A 27 -30.34 -15.25 -9.56
N ASN A 28 -29.50 -16.26 -9.26
CA ASN A 28 -29.41 -16.81 -7.90
C ASN A 28 -28.08 -17.52 -7.55
N LYS A 29 -26.95 -17.15 -8.19
CA LYS A 29 -25.64 -17.76 -7.88
C LYS A 29 -24.85 -17.06 -6.75
N VAL A 30 -25.25 -15.86 -6.33
CA VAL A 30 -24.53 -15.10 -5.29
C VAL A 30 -24.85 -15.60 -3.87
N ASN A 31 -26.04 -16.16 -3.64
CA ASN A 31 -26.44 -16.68 -2.32
C ASN A 31 -25.97 -18.12 -2.04
N ALA A 32 -25.64 -18.90 -3.08
CA ALA A 32 -25.19 -20.28 -2.93
C ALA A 32 -23.74 -20.38 -2.38
N SER A 33 -22.85 -19.45 -2.75
CA SER A 33 -21.44 -19.49 -2.31
C SER A 33 -21.25 -19.06 -0.86
N VAL A 34 -22.11 -18.16 -0.36
CA VAL A 34 -22.12 -17.73 1.06
C VAL A 34 -22.72 -18.82 1.95
N SER A 35 -23.72 -19.55 1.46
CA SER A 35 -24.31 -20.69 2.19
C SER A 35 -23.33 -21.87 2.30
N ALA A 36 -22.64 -22.21 1.20
CA ALA A 36 -21.65 -23.30 1.19
C ALA A 36 -20.49 -23.07 2.17
N LYS A 37 -19.91 -21.85 2.18
CA LYS A 37 -18.81 -21.51 3.13
C LYS A 37 -19.24 -21.59 4.60
N ARG A 38 -20.50 -21.25 4.91
CA ARG A 38 -21.04 -21.32 6.28
C ARG A 38 -21.30 -22.76 6.73
N ILE A 39 -21.74 -23.63 5.81
CA ILE A 39 -21.93 -25.06 6.09
C ILE A 39 -20.59 -25.74 6.33
N THR A 40 -19.57 -25.46 5.50
CA THR A 40 -18.22 -26.03 5.67
C THR A 40 -17.58 -25.59 7.00
N LEU A 41 -17.73 -24.33 7.40
CA LEU A 41 -17.19 -23.85 8.67
C LEU A 41 -17.90 -24.49 9.89
N GLY A 42 -19.21 -24.73 9.77
CA GLY A 42 -19.97 -25.45 10.80
C GLY A 42 -19.48 -26.89 10.99
N VAL A 43 -19.26 -27.62 9.89
CA VAL A 43 -18.77 -29.01 9.94
C VAL A 43 -17.37 -29.10 10.56
N ILE A 44 -16.46 -28.19 10.20
CA ILE A 44 -15.10 -28.15 10.77
C ILE A 44 -15.16 -27.86 12.28
N ALA A 45 -16.03 -26.95 12.71
CA ALA A 45 -16.18 -26.63 14.13
C ALA A 45 -16.76 -27.81 14.93
N THR A 46 -17.75 -28.52 14.39
CA THR A 46 -18.32 -29.72 15.05
C THR A 46 -17.30 -30.85 15.15
N LEU A 47 -16.50 -31.07 14.10
CA LEU A 47 -15.43 -32.08 14.11
C LEU A 47 -14.34 -31.73 15.13
N GLY A 48 -13.94 -30.46 15.20
CA GLY A 48 -12.98 -29.98 16.21
C GLY A 48 -13.47 -30.17 17.64
N TYR A 49 -14.77 -29.94 17.89
CA TYR A 49 -15.36 -30.17 19.21
C TYR A 49 -15.37 -31.65 19.60
N LEU A 50 -15.68 -32.56 18.67
CA LEU A 50 -15.66 -34.01 18.93
C LEU A 50 -14.25 -34.51 19.27
N VAL A 51 -13.23 -34.01 18.56
CA VAL A 51 -11.82 -34.34 18.85
C VAL A 51 -11.41 -33.80 20.22
N ALA A 52 -11.81 -32.57 20.55
CA ALA A 52 -11.53 -31.98 21.87
C ALA A 52 -12.20 -32.79 23.00
N ALA A 53 -13.47 -33.15 22.84
CA ALA A 53 -14.20 -33.97 23.82
C ALA A 53 -13.55 -35.35 24.01
N GLY A 54 -13.15 -36.02 22.93
CA GLY A 54 -12.41 -37.29 23.00
C GLY A 54 -11.07 -37.15 23.71
N SER A 55 -10.35 -36.06 23.47
CA SER A 55 -9.06 -35.78 24.13
C SER A 55 -9.20 -35.48 25.63
N CYS A 56 -10.29 -34.82 26.06
CA CYS A 56 -10.57 -34.62 27.49
C CYS A 56 -10.81 -35.96 28.21
N ILE A 57 -11.59 -36.87 27.60
CA ILE A 57 -11.86 -38.19 28.19
C ILE A 57 -10.56 -38.98 28.32
N ALA A 58 -9.71 -38.98 27.29
CA ALA A 58 -8.41 -39.65 27.33
C ALA A 58 -7.45 -39.02 28.37
N ALA A 59 -7.46 -37.70 28.53
CA ALA A 59 -6.63 -37.02 29.52
C ALA A 59 -7.03 -37.36 30.96
N ILE A 60 -8.33 -37.55 31.22
CA ILE A 60 -8.86 -38.00 32.52
C ILE A 60 -8.43 -39.44 32.80
N THR A 61 -8.58 -40.35 31.83
CA THR A 61 -8.23 -41.77 32.03
C THR A 61 -6.73 -41.98 32.20
N MET A 62 -5.89 -41.16 31.56
CA MET A 62 -4.43 -41.23 31.67
C MET A 62 -3.86 -40.39 32.83
N GLY A 63 -4.70 -39.73 33.64
CA GLY A 63 -4.26 -39.00 34.83
C GLY A 63 -3.31 -37.83 34.53
N MET A 64 -3.47 -37.15 33.38
CA MET A 64 -2.61 -36.03 32.96
C MET A 64 -3.29 -34.67 33.17
N PRO A 65 -3.09 -34.02 34.33
CA PRO A 65 -3.84 -32.80 34.70
C PRO A 65 -3.54 -31.60 33.81
N LEU A 66 -2.32 -31.48 33.28
CA LEU A 66 -1.93 -30.37 32.40
C LEU A 66 -2.63 -30.42 31.03
N LEU A 67 -2.79 -31.63 30.46
CA LEU A 67 -3.52 -31.84 29.21
C LEU A 67 -5.02 -31.56 29.38
N PHE A 68 -5.58 -31.90 30.54
CA PHE A 68 -6.96 -31.60 30.88
C PHE A 68 -7.21 -30.08 30.98
N ILE A 69 -6.32 -29.32 31.63
CA ILE A 69 -6.45 -27.86 31.73
C ILE A 69 -6.35 -27.20 30.35
N ALA A 70 -5.39 -27.61 29.53
CA ALA A 70 -5.21 -27.06 28.18
C ALA A 70 -6.43 -27.35 27.28
N THR A 71 -6.98 -28.56 27.34
CA THR A 71 -8.17 -28.96 26.56
C THR A 71 -9.46 -28.30 27.06
N ALA A 72 -9.59 -28.09 28.37
CA ALA A 72 -10.70 -27.35 28.96
C ALA A 72 -10.71 -25.88 28.52
N VAL A 73 -9.56 -25.19 28.57
CA VAL A 73 -9.42 -23.80 28.12
C VAL A 73 -9.73 -23.67 26.62
N ALA A 74 -9.19 -24.57 25.80
CA ALA A 74 -9.47 -24.58 24.36
C ALA A 74 -10.96 -24.82 24.06
N SER A 75 -11.63 -25.68 24.83
CA SER A 75 -13.07 -25.96 24.68
C SER A 75 -13.94 -24.76 25.06
N ILE A 76 -13.58 -24.02 26.11
CA ILE A 76 -14.29 -22.80 26.53
C ILE A 76 -14.17 -21.71 25.45
N ILE A 77 -12.97 -21.51 24.89
CA ILE A 77 -12.74 -20.55 23.81
C ILE A 77 -13.54 -20.96 22.55
N GLY A 78 -13.54 -22.25 22.20
CA GLY A 78 -14.33 -22.78 21.10
C GLY A 78 -15.84 -22.53 21.27
N LEU A 79 -16.37 -22.75 22.49
CA LEU A 79 -17.78 -22.52 22.79
C LEU A 79 -18.14 -21.03 22.74
N ALA A 80 -17.28 -20.14 23.25
CA ALA A 80 -17.48 -18.69 23.17
C ALA A 80 -17.51 -18.20 21.71
N CYS A 81 -16.66 -18.75 20.83
CA CYS A 81 -16.67 -18.47 19.40
C CYS A 81 -17.97 -18.96 18.72
N LEU A 82 -18.45 -20.16 19.07
CA LEU A 82 -19.71 -20.70 18.54
C LEU A 82 -20.94 -19.88 18.97
N ILE A 83 -20.99 -19.46 20.24
CA ILE A 83 -22.06 -18.60 20.76
C ILE A 83 -22.03 -17.23 20.08
N SER A 84 -20.84 -16.65 19.89
CA SER A 84 -20.68 -15.37 19.19
C SER A 84 -21.19 -15.45 17.75
N MET A 85 -20.90 -16.54 17.05
CA MET A 85 -21.41 -16.79 15.69
C MET A 85 -22.93 -17.04 15.65
N ALA A 86 -23.50 -17.71 16.66
CA ALA A 86 -24.95 -17.90 16.77
C ALA A 86 -25.69 -16.58 17.07
N CYS A 87 -25.13 -15.72 17.91
CA CYS A 87 -25.66 -14.38 18.20
C CYS A 87 -25.61 -13.45 16.97
N LEU A 88 -24.54 -13.53 16.17
CA LEU A 88 -24.44 -12.81 14.89
C LEU A 88 -25.51 -13.27 13.87
N LYS A 89 -25.88 -14.55 13.89
CA LYS A 89 -26.95 -15.09 13.02
C LYS A 89 -28.35 -14.53 13.39
N LYS A 90 -28.63 -14.32 14.68
CA LYS A 90 -29.93 -13.82 15.17
C LYS A 90 -30.15 -12.33 14.91
N ARG A 91 -29.06 -11.54 14.77
CA ARG A 91 -29.14 -10.09 14.50
C ARG A 91 -29.48 -9.75 13.04
N ASN A 92 -29.27 -10.69 12.12
CA ASN A 92 -29.57 -10.52 10.69
C ASN A 92 -30.99 -10.98 10.28
N SER A 93 -31.86 -11.31 11.24
CA SER A 93 -33.20 -11.86 10.98
C SER A 93 -34.35 -11.08 11.63
N LEU A 94 -34.19 -9.78 11.94
CA LEU A 94 -35.30 -8.94 12.38
C LEU A 94 -35.81 -8.06 11.22
N PRO A 95 -37.10 -8.10 10.87
CA PRO A 95 -37.69 -7.18 9.89
C PRO A 95 -37.84 -5.78 10.48
N ALA A 96 -37.59 -4.76 9.67
CA ALA A 96 -37.76 -3.36 10.03
C ALA A 96 -39.25 -3.04 10.23
N THR A 97 -39.62 -2.56 11.41
CA THR A 97 -40.95 -2.03 11.69
C THR A 97 -40.96 -0.53 11.44
N THR A 98 -41.80 -0.13 10.49
CA THR A 98 -42.21 1.24 10.17
C THR A 98 -42.89 1.90 11.37
N THR A 99 -42.51 3.14 11.69
CA THR A 99 -43.32 4.03 12.52
C THR A 99 -43.34 5.42 11.89
N GLU A 100 -44.42 5.71 11.15
CA GLU A 100 -44.89 7.07 10.92
C GLU A 100 -45.37 7.67 12.25
N LYS A 101 -45.02 8.92 12.51
CA LYS A 101 -45.96 9.85 13.15
C LYS A 101 -45.72 11.30 12.71
N MET A 102 -46.70 11.76 11.95
CA MET A 102 -47.11 13.12 11.62
C MET A 102 -47.02 14.09 12.82
N SER A 103 -46.48 15.30 12.60
CA SER A 103 -47.01 16.50 13.27
C SER A 103 -46.67 17.79 12.49
N SER A 104 -47.75 18.42 12.06
CA SER A 104 -48.04 19.76 11.55
C SER A 104 -47.01 20.92 11.58
N LEU A 105 -46.91 21.55 10.40
CA LEU A 105 -46.65 22.97 9.98
C LEU A 105 -47.47 24.05 10.77
N PRO A 106 -47.38 25.41 10.53
CA PRO A 106 -46.96 26.14 9.30
C PRO A 106 -46.27 27.55 9.43
N ILE A 107 -46.05 28.22 8.26
CA ILE A 107 -46.01 29.70 7.96
C ILE A 107 -44.65 30.43 8.17
N LEU A 108 -44.07 31.30 7.32
CA LEU A 108 -44.12 31.74 5.90
C LEU A 108 -42.78 32.51 5.64
N PRO A 109 -42.36 32.81 4.39
CA PRO A 109 -41.10 33.49 4.06
C PRO A 109 -41.27 35.00 3.73
N PRO A 110 -40.16 35.75 3.62
CA PRO A 110 -39.99 36.72 2.52
C PRO A 110 -38.62 36.49 1.83
N ALA A 111 -38.50 36.36 0.51
CA ALA A 111 -38.74 37.34 -0.56
C ALA A 111 -37.76 38.54 -0.56
N HIS A 112 -36.86 38.50 -1.56
CA HIS A 112 -36.14 39.59 -2.25
C HIS A 112 -35.19 40.52 -1.47
N THR A 113 -33.90 40.47 -1.79
CA THR A 113 -33.23 41.63 -2.44
C THR A 113 -31.93 41.22 -3.13
N SER A 114 -31.90 41.39 -4.45
CA SER A 114 -30.69 41.64 -5.24
C SER A 114 -30.27 43.10 -5.03
N PRO A 115 -29.00 43.45 -5.24
CA PRO A 115 -28.76 44.57 -6.15
C PRO A 115 -27.74 44.23 -7.23
N GLU A 116 -28.20 44.46 -8.45
CA GLU A 116 -27.42 44.75 -9.64
C GLU A 116 -27.14 46.27 -9.71
N PHE A 117 -26.23 46.69 -10.60
CA PHE A 117 -25.62 48.02 -10.85
C PHE A 117 -24.31 48.28 -10.10
N SER A 118 -23.21 48.71 -10.73
CA SER A 118 -22.82 48.85 -12.14
C SER A 118 -21.30 49.15 -12.18
N PRO A 119 -20.63 49.04 -13.34
CA PRO A 119 -19.19 49.17 -13.49
C PRO A 119 -18.77 50.57 -13.96
N GLU A 120 -17.64 51.08 -13.46
CA GLU A 120 -16.84 52.20 -13.98
C GLU A 120 -15.61 52.30 -13.06
N ASN A 121 -14.37 52.61 -13.45
CA ASN A 121 -13.79 53.06 -14.70
C ASN A 121 -12.23 53.01 -14.55
N ILE A 122 -11.52 53.00 -15.67
CA ILE A 122 -10.16 53.58 -15.90
C ILE A 122 -8.98 52.84 -15.23
N ALA A 123 -8.28 51.96 -15.95
CA ALA A 123 -7.21 52.21 -16.93
C ALA A 123 -5.80 52.40 -16.32
N SER A 124 -4.87 51.62 -16.90
CA SER A 124 -3.47 51.98 -17.20
C SER A 124 -2.55 52.33 -16.03
N GLN A 125 -1.55 51.48 -15.79
CA GLN A 125 -0.19 51.75 -16.28
C GLN A 125 0.79 50.61 -15.95
N LEU A 126 1.27 49.99 -17.02
CA LEU A 126 2.62 49.44 -17.14
C LEU A 126 3.62 50.64 -17.15
N PRO A 127 4.83 50.50 -16.59
CA PRO A 127 6.00 50.31 -17.46
C PRO A 127 6.99 49.30 -16.86
N SER A 128 7.47 48.33 -17.64
CA SER A 128 8.59 48.41 -18.59
C SER A 128 9.95 48.07 -17.97
N LYS A 129 10.49 46.97 -18.49
CA LYS A 129 11.89 46.57 -18.63
C LYS A 129 12.95 47.63 -18.28
N LYS A 130 13.95 47.17 -17.51
CA LYS A 130 15.36 47.47 -17.79
C LYS A 130 16.21 46.21 -17.64
N GLU A 131 16.76 45.77 -18.76
CA GLU A 131 18.00 45.00 -18.84
C GLU A 131 19.16 45.84 -18.26
N THR A 132 20.22 45.19 -17.77
CA THR A 132 21.61 45.36 -18.27
C THR A 132 22.65 44.67 -17.38
N LYS A 133 23.35 43.71 -18.02
CA LYS A 133 24.76 43.27 -17.92
C LYS A 133 25.29 42.45 -16.74
N SER A 134 25.76 41.26 -17.13
CA SER A 134 26.92 40.53 -16.62
C SER A 134 28.22 41.34 -16.61
N GLN A 135 29.06 41.05 -15.62
CA GLN A 135 30.51 41.02 -15.78
C GLN A 135 31.08 39.86 -14.96
N THR A 136 31.92 39.07 -15.62
CA THR A 136 32.71 37.95 -15.11
C THR A 136 34.12 38.45 -14.82
N GLN A 137 34.73 38.06 -13.70
CA GLN A 137 36.19 37.83 -13.64
C GLN A 137 36.61 36.89 -12.49
N THR A 138 37.38 35.88 -12.89
CA THR A 138 38.24 34.87 -12.21
C THR A 138 39.31 35.55 -11.30
N SER A 139 40.04 34.98 -10.33
CA SER A 139 40.61 33.63 -10.07
C SER A 139 41.35 33.59 -8.69
N LEU A 140 41.44 32.40 -8.05
CA LEU A 140 42.59 31.68 -7.37
C LEU A 140 43.61 32.51 -6.52
N ASP A 141 44.20 32.09 -5.38
CA ASP A 141 44.37 30.83 -4.65
C ASP A 141 45.13 31.10 -3.29
N VAL A 142 45.29 30.05 -2.45
CA VAL A 142 46.36 29.78 -1.43
C VAL A 142 46.08 29.99 0.10
N GLU A 143 45.74 28.87 0.77
CA GLU A 143 46.44 28.13 1.87
C GLU A 143 46.74 28.70 3.30
N GLN A 144 45.98 28.18 4.31
CA GLN A 144 46.27 27.60 5.68
C GLN A 144 47.49 28.02 6.58
N PRO A 145 47.64 27.61 7.90
CA PRO A 145 46.76 26.88 8.86
C PRO A 145 46.77 27.28 10.39
N ALA A 146 45.85 26.64 11.18
CA ALA A 146 45.86 26.25 12.62
C ALA A 146 45.79 27.34 13.74
N THR A 147 45.07 27.27 14.88
CA THR A 147 44.76 26.19 15.87
C THR A 147 43.67 26.60 16.91
N LYS A 148 43.03 25.59 17.53
CA LYS A 148 42.51 25.45 18.94
C LYS A 148 41.21 26.15 19.46
N SER A 149 40.24 25.28 19.80
CA SER A 149 39.58 25.07 21.13
C SER A 149 38.67 26.14 21.75
N SER A 150 37.36 25.83 21.86
CA SER A 150 36.57 25.90 23.12
C SER A 150 35.17 25.25 22.98
N ARG A 151 34.58 24.96 24.14
CA ARG A 151 33.53 23.99 24.51
C ARG A 151 32.06 24.46 24.21
N PRO A 152 31.02 23.66 24.54
CA PRO A 152 29.82 23.49 23.72
C PRO A 152 28.74 24.55 23.97
N ILE A 153 28.03 24.92 22.92
CA ILE A 153 26.78 25.66 23.01
C ILE A 153 25.64 24.66 22.89
N SER A 154 24.84 24.62 23.95
CA SER A 154 23.53 24.00 24.06
C SER A 154 22.65 24.29 22.84
N SER A 155 22.24 23.25 22.13
CA SER A 155 21.30 23.33 21.02
C SER A 155 19.91 23.78 21.53
N PRO A 156 19.31 24.85 20.99
CA PRO A 156 17.91 25.15 21.22
C PRO A 156 17.05 24.16 20.44
N GLY A 157 15.95 23.71 21.08
CA GLY A 157 14.96 22.82 20.50
C GLY A 157 14.46 23.31 19.15
N VAL A 158 14.53 22.43 18.15
CA VAL A 158 14.02 22.69 16.81
C VAL A 158 12.49 22.77 16.91
N SER A 159 11.97 24.00 16.79
CA SER A 159 10.56 24.24 16.52
C SER A 159 10.28 23.82 15.08
N ILE A 160 9.45 22.80 14.89
CA ILE A 160 8.91 22.44 13.59
C ILE A 160 7.97 23.59 13.18
N SER A 161 8.38 24.41 12.22
CA SER A 161 7.49 25.38 11.58
C SER A 161 6.52 24.62 10.68
N PHE A 162 5.28 24.50 11.16
CA PHE A 162 4.19 23.92 10.39
C PHE A 162 3.84 24.85 9.24
N ILE A 163 4.00 24.37 8.00
CA ILE A 163 3.36 24.98 6.85
C ILE A 163 1.85 24.73 7.02
N ASN A 164 1.13 25.75 7.49
CA ASN A 164 -0.32 25.83 7.37
C ASN A 164 -0.64 25.93 5.88
N THR A 165 -0.87 24.78 5.28
CA THR A 165 -1.55 24.63 3.99
C THR A 165 -2.85 23.92 4.29
N ASP A 166 -3.92 24.69 4.09
CA ASP A 166 -5.35 24.45 3.95
C ASP A 166 -5.93 23.10 4.41
N ALA A 167 -7.09 23.23 5.07
CA ALA A 167 -7.93 22.18 5.62
C ALA A 167 -8.62 21.32 4.54
N GLU A 168 -7.87 20.78 3.58
CA GLU A 168 -8.38 19.73 2.72
C GLU A 168 -8.24 18.38 3.44
N GLY A 169 -9.38 17.85 3.88
CA GLY A 169 -9.48 16.43 4.23
C GLY A 169 -9.14 15.57 3.02
N PHE A 170 -8.69 14.34 3.24
CA PHE A 170 -8.39 13.42 2.16
C PHE A 170 -9.68 12.80 1.59
N SER A 171 -9.73 12.64 0.27
CA SER A 171 -10.79 11.88 -0.41
C SER A 171 -10.67 10.39 -0.12
N ASP A 172 -11.78 9.65 -0.23
CA ASP A 172 -11.74 8.20 -0.15
C ASP A 172 -10.92 7.60 -1.31
N TYR A 173 -9.86 6.87 -0.99
CA TYR A 173 -8.97 6.24 -1.98
C TYR A 173 -9.70 5.35 -2.99
N ASN A 174 -10.80 4.69 -2.59
CA ASN A 174 -11.59 3.87 -3.51
C ASN A 174 -12.26 4.73 -4.58
N SER A 175 -12.71 5.92 -4.23
CA SER A 175 -13.25 6.90 -5.19
C SER A 175 -12.17 7.32 -6.19
N THR A 176 -10.97 7.64 -5.71
CA THR A 176 -9.83 8.01 -6.56
C THR A 176 -9.45 6.87 -7.52
N LEU A 177 -9.33 5.64 -7.01
CA LEU A 177 -9.05 4.46 -7.84
C LEU A 177 -10.13 4.24 -8.90
N ARG A 178 -11.43 4.35 -8.55
CA ARG A 178 -12.52 4.16 -9.51
C ARG A 178 -12.61 5.26 -10.57
N SER A 179 -12.24 6.49 -10.21
CA SER A 179 -12.42 7.65 -11.07
C SER A 179 -11.23 7.90 -12.00
N HIS A 180 -10.02 7.52 -11.57
CA HIS A 180 -8.79 7.86 -12.28
C HIS A 180 -7.98 6.64 -12.73
N TRP A 181 -8.22 5.46 -12.17
CA TRP A 181 -7.44 4.27 -12.46
C TRP A 181 -8.28 3.20 -13.17
N LEU A 182 -7.65 2.51 -14.14
CA LEU A 182 -8.25 1.37 -14.82
C LEU A 182 -7.97 0.11 -14.01
N SER A 183 -9.01 -0.51 -13.47
CA SER A 183 -8.90 -1.83 -12.84
C SER A 183 -8.65 -2.90 -13.91
N LEU A 184 -7.68 -3.77 -13.68
CA LEU A 184 -7.29 -4.84 -14.60
C LEU A 184 -7.59 -6.21 -14.00
N LEU A 185 -7.82 -7.22 -14.84
CA LEU A 185 -7.92 -8.61 -14.38
C LEU A 185 -6.53 -9.24 -14.24
N SER A 186 -5.56 -8.76 -15.03
CA SER A 186 -4.17 -9.22 -15.02
C SER A 186 -3.19 -8.05 -15.23
N PRO A 187 -2.01 -8.06 -14.60
CA PRO A 187 -0.97 -7.05 -14.84
C PRO A 187 -0.46 -7.04 -16.29
N SER A 188 -0.62 -8.15 -17.03
CA SER A 188 -0.24 -8.27 -18.44
C SER A 188 -1.08 -7.41 -19.39
N GLU A 189 -2.25 -6.92 -18.96
CA GLU A 189 -3.14 -6.10 -19.80
C GLU A 189 -2.58 -4.70 -20.07
N ALA A 190 -1.90 -4.10 -19.09
CA ALA A 190 -1.38 -2.74 -19.21
C ALA A 190 0.13 -2.66 -19.51
N LEU A 191 0.91 -3.62 -19.00
CA LEU A 191 2.36 -3.66 -19.20
C LEU A 191 2.83 -5.08 -19.57
N PRO A 192 2.58 -5.54 -20.80
CA PRO A 192 3.04 -6.87 -21.26
C PRO A 192 4.56 -7.04 -21.11
N GLU A 193 5.32 -5.97 -21.37
CA GLU A 193 6.79 -5.97 -21.33
C GLU A 193 7.37 -6.11 -19.91
N ALA A 194 6.58 -5.83 -18.86
CA ALA A 194 7.05 -6.03 -17.49
C ALA A 194 7.16 -7.51 -17.12
N HIS A 195 6.54 -8.42 -17.90
CA HIS A 195 6.54 -9.86 -17.69
C HIS A 195 6.30 -10.26 -16.22
N LEU A 196 5.31 -9.62 -15.61
CA LEU A 196 4.98 -9.82 -14.20
C LEU A 196 4.26 -11.15 -14.01
N ALA A 197 4.87 -12.02 -13.20
CA ALA A 197 4.28 -13.29 -12.78
C ALA A 197 4.22 -13.35 -11.25
N GLN A 198 3.04 -13.56 -10.70
CA GLN A 198 2.87 -13.68 -9.25
C GLN A 198 3.60 -14.93 -8.74
N LYS A 199 4.45 -14.78 -7.71
CA LYS A 199 5.22 -15.91 -7.16
C LYS A 199 4.34 -16.92 -6.43
N ASP A 200 3.26 -16.44 -5.81
CA ASP A 200 2.24 -17.27 -5.17
C ASP A 200 0.89 -17.04 -5.89
N PRO A 201 0.48 -17.94 -6.79
CA PRO A 201 -0.74 -17.77 -7.58
C PRO A 201 -2.02 -17.81 -6.75
N ASN A 202 -1.96 -18.28 -5.49
CA ASN A 202 -3.11 -18.33 -4.59
C ASN A 202 -3.26 -17.08 -3.72
N ALA A 203 -2.24 -16.23 -3.66
CA ALA A 203 -2.34 -14.99 -2.91
C ALA A 203 -3.33 -14.03 -3.62
N PRO A 204 -4.28 -13.42 -2.90
CA PRO A 204 -5.14 -12.41 -3.49
C PRO A 204 -4.31 -11.25 -4.04
N ALA A 205 -4.74 -10.72 -5.18
CA ALA A 205 -4.16 -9.54 -5.79
C ALA A 205 -5.23 -8.72 -6.52
N SER A 206 -5.04 -7.40 -6.51
CA SER A 206 -5.82 -6.43 -7.28
C SER A 206 -4.87 -5.53 -8.06
N PHE A 207 -5.27 -5.17 -9.28
CA PHE A 207 -4.40 -4.49 -10.24
C PHE A 207 -5.08 -3.23 -10.78
N TRP A 208 -4.32 -2.15 -10.86
CA TRP A 208 -4.77 -0.88 -11.43
C TRP A 208 -3.68 -0.25 -12.28
N HIS A 209 -4.05 0.27 -13.44
CA HIS A 209 -3.19 1.06 -14.31
C HIS A 209 -3.66 2.51 -14.35
N LEU A 210 -2.73 3.46 -14.30
CA LEU A 210 -3.06 4.87 -14.46
C LEU A 210 -2.97 5.24 -15.95
N PRO A 211 -4.10 5.63 -16.60
CA PRO A 211 -4.13 6.00 -18.02
C PRO A 211 -3.07 7.02 -18.39
N ASN A 212 -2.57 6.92 -19.63
CA ASN A 212 -1.54 7.81 -20.20
C ASN A 212 -0.19 7.82 -19.46
N THR A 213 0.04 6.85 -18.58
CA THR A 213 1.33 6.65 -17.92
C THR A 213 1.79 5.19 -18.03
N LYS A 214 3.06 4.92 -17.73
CA LYS A 214 3.58 3.56 -17.60
C LYS A 214 3.58 3.08 -16.14
N THR A 215 2.56 3.46 -15.36
CA THR A 215 2.46 3.13 -13.93
C THR A 215 1.38 2.09 -13.65
N LEU A 216 1.79 1.01 -12.97
CA LEU A 216 0.94 -0.06 -12.48
C LEU A 216 0.98 -0.11 -10.96
N LEU A 217 -0.19 -0.18 -10.33
CA LEU A 217 -0.37 -0.37 -8.90
C LEU A 217 -0.92 -1.78 -8.66
N ILE A 218 -0.29 -2.51 -7.74
CA ILE A 218 -0.67 -3.86 -7.35
C ILE A 218 -0.85 -3.90 -5.83
N SER A 219 -2.04 -4.32 -5.38
CA SER A 219 -2.32 -4.63 -3.98
C SER A 219 -2.29 -6.15 -3.82
N THR A 220 -1.50 -6.70 -2.91
CA THR A 220 -1.39 -8.16 -2.73
C THR A 220 -1.07 -8.54 -1.29
N THR A 221 -1.05 -9.84 -0.99
CA THR A 221 -0.64 -10.38 0.30
C THR A 221 0.63 -11.23 0.24
N GLY A 222 1.35 -11.25 1.36
CA GLY A 222 2.46 -12.16 1.63
C GLY A 222 3.64 -11.47 2.32
N ASP A 223 4.71 -12.24 2.52
CA ASP A 223 5.92 -11.78 3.18
C ASP A 223 6.67 -10.75 2.30
N ILE A 224 6.84 -9.54 2.84
CA ILE A 224 7.55 -8.44 2.18
C ILE A 224 9.04 -8.72 2.01
N ALA A 225 9.62 -9.66 2.76
CA ALA A 225 11.04 -10.04 2.68
C ALA A 225 11.45 -10.63 1.32
N SER A 226 10.49 -10.92 0.45
CA SER A 226 10.72 -11.38 -0.92
C SER A 226 9.80 -10.65 -1.89
N LEU A 227 10.25 -10.45 -3.13
CA LEU A 227 9.40 -9.88 -4.19
C LEU A 227 8.19 -10.78 -4.42
N ARG A 228 6.99 -10.21 -4.40
CA ARG A 228 5.72 -10.94 -4.62
C ARG A 228 5.46 -11.29 -6.07
N PHE A 229 6.09 -10.56 -6.99
CA PHE A 229 6.05 -10.82 -8.42
C PHE A 229 7.47 -11.08 -8.93
N ALA A 230 7.63 -12.14 -9.71
CA ALA A 230 8.76 -12.27 -10.61
C ALA A 230 8.57 -11.27 -11.76
N SER A 231 9.66 -10.64 -12.17
CA SER A 231 9.66 -9.59 -13.18
C SER A 231 10.96 -9.62 -13.97
N GLN A 232 10.93 -9.13 -15.21
CA GLN A 232 12.14 -8.78 -15.94
C GLN A 232 12.70 -7.39 -15.56
N CYS A 233 11.98 -6.63 -14.72
CA CYS A 233 12.46 -5.37 -14.16
C CYS A 233 13.85 -5.57 -13.55
N ARG A 234 14.82 -4.81 -14.06
CA ARG A 234 16.25 -5.01 -13.71
C ARG A 234 16.60 -4.48 -12.33
N ASN A 235 15.79 -3.54 -11.83
CA ASN A 235 16.04 -2.79 -10.62
C ASN A 235 14.77 -2.80 -9.74
N ALA A 236 14.70 -3.75 -8.82
CA ALA A 236 13.65 -3.81 -7.82
C ALA A 236 14.12 -3.21 -6.49
N MET A 237 13.26 -2.41 -5.86
CA MET A 237 13.47 -1.84 -4.53
C MET A 237 12.43 -2.39 -3.55
N ILE A 238 12.88 -2.92 -2.41
CA ILE A 238 12.00 -3.26 -1.29
C ILE A 238 12.11 -2.20 -0.21
N VAL A 239 10.97 -1.74 0.29
CA VAL A 239 10.88 -0.66 1.27
C VAL A 239 10.58 -1.22 2.66
N ASN A 240 11.36 -0.81 3.64
CA ASN A 240 11.10 -1.04 5.05
C ASN A 240 10.33 0.14 5.64
N ALA A 241 9.25 -0.14 6.38
CA ALA A 241 8.70 0.83 7.33
C ALA A 241 9.67 0.94 8.51
N ALA A 242 10.49 1.99 8.47
CA ALA A 242 11.61 2.19 9.38
C ALA A 242 11.16 2.80 10.73
N ASN A 243 12.08 2.80 11.68
CA ASN A 243 12.05 3.64 12.86
C ASN A 243 13.09 4.76 12.70
N ALA A 244 13.01 5.82 13.51
CA ALA A 244 13.90 6.97 13.41
C ALA A 244 15.39 6.59 13.49
N GLU A 245 15.77 5.64 14.34
CA GLU A 245 17.16 5.19 14.47
C GLU A 245 17.60 4.24 13.35
N MET A 246 16.69 3.84 12.46
CA MET A 246 16.90 2.80 11.45
C MET A 246 17.50 1.51 12.04
N SER A 247 17.16 1.20 13.30
CA SER A 247 17.63 -0.01 13.98
C SER A 247 16.97 -1.26 13.39
N SER A 248 17.73 -2.36 13.28
CA SER A 248 17.28 -3.64 12.74
C SER A 248 16.64 -4.54 13.81
N GLY A 249 15.87 -5.53 13.38
CA GLY A 249 15.35 -6.58 14.26
C GLY A 249 14.18 -6.18 15.16
N LYS A 250 13.51 -5.03 14.88
CA LYS A 250 12.28 -4.63 15.58
C LYS A 250 11.09 -5.47 15.11
N SER A 251 9.88 -4.91 15.02
CA SER A 251 8.67 -5.64 14.62
C SER A 251 8.25 -5.37 13.16
N GLY A 252 7.22 -6.05 12.68
CA GLY A 252 6.64 -5.81 11.36
C GLY A 252 7.62 -6.02 10.21
N THR A 253 7.63 -5.11 9.23
CA THR A 253 8.53 -5.19 8.07
C THR A 253 10.00 -5.12 8.47
N ASN A 254 10.31 -4.40 9.55
CA ASN A 254 11.67 -4.28 10.05
C ASN A 254 12.22 -5.64 10.48
N LEU A 255 11.41 -6.44 11.17
CA LEU A 255 11.77 -7.81 11.55
C LEU A 255 12.00 -8.69 10.33
N ALA A 256 11.07 -8.64 9.37
CA ALA A 256 11.11 -9.49 8.19
C ALA A 256 12.35 -9.18 7.33
N LEU A 257 12.60 -7.89 7.07
CA LEU A 257 13.68 -7.45 6.21
C LEU A 257 15.05 -7.55 6.87
N SER A 258 15.16 -7.32 8.18
CA SER A 258 16.42 -7.51 8.91
C SER A 258 16.89 -8.97 8.92
N LYS A 259 15.96 -9.93 8.81
CA LYS A 259 16.29 -11.35 8.62
C LYS A 259 16.64 -11.70 7.17
N ALA A 260 16.14 -10.92 6.21
CA ALA A 260 16.32 -11.16 4.78
C ALA A 260 17.68 -10.66 4.25
N VAL A 261 18.23 -9.62 4.88
CA VAL A 261 19.47 -8.97 4.43
C VAL A 261 20.62 -9.13 5.42
N ASN A 262 21.85 -8.98 4.94
CA ASN A 262 23.01 -8.94 5.82
C ASN A 262 23.22 -7.54 6.45
N PHE A 263 24.15 -7.45 7.40
CA PHE A 263 24.48 -6.21 8.09
C PHE A 263 24.89 -5.07 7.14
N GLN A 264 25.67 -5.38 6.09
CA GLN A 264 26.15 -4.36 5.15
C GLN A 264 25.01 -3.77 4.33
N SER A 265 24.03 -4.57 3.89
CA SER A 265 22.84 -4.06 3.21
C SER A 265 22.05 -3.12 4.11
N TRP A 266 21.84 -3.51 5.37
CA TRP A 266 21.15 -2.67 6.34
C TRP A 266 21.89 -1.35 6.55
N LYS A 267 23.21 -1.40 6.74
CA LYS A 267 24.06 -0.20 6.86
C LYS A 267 23.98 0.70 5.62
N ASN A 268 24.07 0.13 4.42
CA ASN A 268 23.97 0.86 3.16
C ASN A 268 22.62 1.56 3.01
N SER A 269 21.54 0.89 3.42
CA SER A 269 20.18 1.44 3.30
C SER A 269 19.94 2.72 4.11
N ARG A 270 20.82 3.05 5.07
CA ARG A 270 20.75 4.28 5.86
C ARG A 270 21.17 5.53 5.08
N GLY A 271 21.75 5.39 3.89
CA GLY A 271 22.19 6.53 3.07
C GLY A 271 23.25 7.41 3.76
N GLY A 272 24.04 6.84 4.68
CA GLY A 272 25.02 7.58 5.48
C GLY A 272 24.44 8.38 6.67
N LYS A 273 23.14 8.27 6.95
CA LYS A 273 22.49 8.99 8.06
C LYS A 273 22.43 8.15 9.33
N ASP A 274 22.51 8.83 10.46
CA ASP A 274 22.30 8.19 11.77
C ASP A 274 20.83 8.08 12.15
N LYS A 275 20.04 9.09 11.77
CA LYS A 275 18.60 9.16 11.99
C LYS A 275 17.85 9.48 10.70
N LEU A 276 16.63 8.97 10.61
CA LEU A 276 15.67 9.25 9.55
C LEU A 276 14.59 10.16 10.11
N GLU A 277 14.30 11.27 9.43
CA GLU A 277 13.21 12.17 9.80
C GLU A 277 11.88 11.66 9.23
N ILE A 278 10.76 12.13 9.80
CA ILE A 278 9.43 11.77 9.29
C ILE A 278 9.31 12.20 7.83
N ALA A 279 8.71 11.34 7.02
CA ALA A 279 8.56 11.49 5.58
C ALA A 279 9.87 11.39 4.76
N GLU A 280 11.00 11.04 5.37
CA GLU A 280 12.22 10.76 4.62
C GLU A 280 12.28 9.32 4.11
N CYS A 281 12.97 9.17 2.98
CA CYS A 281 13.35 7.89 2.42
C CYS A 281 14.85 7.89 2.11
N THR A 282 15.55 6.85 2.53
CA THR A 282 16.94 6.57 2.12
C THR A 282 17.03 5.16 1.56
N SER A 283 18.04 4.88 0.74
CA SER A 283 18.19 3.57 0.14
C SER A 283 19.65 3.17 -0.05
N GLY A 284 19.86 1.88 -0.26
CA GLY A 284 21.18 1.31 -0.53
C GLY A 284 21.07 -0.09 -1.09
N LEU A 285 22.23 -0.66 -1.47
CA LEU A 285 22.27 -1.96 -2.12
C LEU A 285 21.67 -3.07 -1.24
N TRP A 286 20.78 -3.85 -1.83
CA TRP A 286 20.28 -5.09 -1.25
C TRP A 286 21.38 -6.15 -1.28
N ILE A 287 21.64 -6.74 -0.11
CA ILE A 287 22.57 -7.85 0.01
C ILE A 287 21.92 -8.93 0.88
N PRO A 288 21.61 -10.12 0.33
CA PRO A 288 20.86 -11.14 1.06
C PRO A 288 21.66 -11.66 2.26
N ALA A 289 20.97 -12.00 3.35
CA ALA A 289 21.56 -12.53 4.58
C ALA A 289 22.31 -13.85 4.35
N LYS A 290 21.79 -14.68 3.44
CA LYS A 290 22.40 -15.93 3.01
C LYS A 290 22.90 -15.75 1.58
N PRO A 291 24.15 -16.14 1.25
CA PRO A 291 24.62 -16.10 -0.11
C PRO A 291 23.73 -17.01 -0.98
N PRO A 292 23.47 -16.63 -2.23
CA PRO A 292 22.74 -17.49 -3.17
C PRO A 292 23.46 -18.84 -3.28
N LYS A 293 22.70 -19.93 -3.23
CA LYS A 293 23.24 -21.25 -3.53
C LYS A 293 23.68 -21.25 -4.99
N THR A 294 24.98 -21.25 -5.26
CA THR A 294 25.46 -21.46 -6.62
C THR A 294 25.10 -22.89 -7.06
N THR A 295 24.89 -23.09 -8.35
CA THR A 295 24.61 -24.41 -8.98
C THR A 295 25.68 -25.48 -8.73
N LYS A 296 26.78 -25.16 -8.05
CA LYS A 296 27.85 -26.08 -7.64
C LYS A 296 28.08 -26.15 -6.13
N GLY A 297 27.17 -25.63 -5.30
CA GLY A 297 27.28 -25.67 -3.83
C GLY A 297 28.47 -24.89 -3.25
N LYS A 298 29.20 -24.12 -4.07
CA LYS A 298 30.34 -23.31 -3.62
C LYS A 298 29.87 -21.92 -3.23
N ILE A 299 30.12 -21.56 -1.97
CA ILE A 299 29.96 -20.20 -1.45
C ILE A 299 30.94 -19.29 -2.21
N PRO A 300 30.50 -18.17 -2.81
CA PRO A 300 31.42 -17.21 -3.42
C PRO A 300 32.43 -16.69 -2.39
N PRO A 301 33.72 -16.53 -2.73
CA PRO A 301 34.71 -15.97 -1.81
C PRO A 301 34.31 -14.55 -1.38
N ALA A 302 34.51 -14.24 -0.09
CA ALA A 302 34.06 -13.01 0.59
C ALA A 302 34.55 -11.69 -0.03
N ASN A 303 35.57 -11.73 -0.89
CA ASN A 303 36.19 -10.55 -1.53
C ASN A 303 35.71 -10.28 -2.96
N LYS A 304 34.68 -10.97 -3.46
CA LYS A 304 34.09 -10.61 -4.76
C LYS A 304 32.94 -9.63 -4.56
N PRO A 305 32.81 -8.60 -5.44
CA PRO A 305 31.64 -7.74 -5.43
C PRO A 305 30.39 -8.61 -5.52
N HIS A 306 29.37 -8.29 -4.71
CA HIS A 306 28.12 -9.04 -4.71
C HIS A 306 27.57 -9.12 -6.12
N VAL A 307 27.53 -10.35 -6.66
CA VAL A 307 26.95 -10.61 -7.98
C VAL A 307 25.45 -10.50 -7.81
N TYR A 308 24.84 -9.54 -8.51
CA TYR A 308 23.39 -9.41 -8.59
C TYR A 308 22.77 -10.76 -8.99
N VAL A 309 21.77 -11.20 -8.23
CA VAL A 309 21.02 -12.43 -8.52
C VAL A 309 19.73 -12.00 -9.22
N PRO A 310 19.50 -12.39 -10.48
CA PRO A 310 18.23 -12.13 -11.15
C PRO A 310 17.04 -12.64 -10.33
N GLY A 311 16.01 -11.83 -10.17
CA GLY A 311 14.80 -12.15 -9.40
C GLY A 311 14.87 -11.78 -7.90
N GLU A 312 16.00 -11.27 -7.43
CA GLU A 312 16.16 -10.66 -6.10
C GLU A 312 16.06 -9.11 -6.19
N PRO A 313 15.73 -8.45 -5.08
CA PRO A 313 15.81 -6.99 -5.00
C PRO A 313 17.24 -6.51 -5.25
N LYS A 314 17.34 -5.31 -5.83
CA LYS A 314 18.61 -4.59 -5.98
C LYS A 314 18.82 -3.57 -4.88
N PHE A 315 17.74 -3.02 -4.33
CA PHE A 315 17.79 -1.98 -3.30
C PHE A 315 16.92 -2.32 -2.09
N LEU A 316 17.42 -1.97 -0.91
CA LEU A 316 16.65 -1.85 0.32
C LEU A 316 16.50 -0.36 0.64
N ALA A 317 15.26 0.08 0.85
CA ALA A 317 14.95 1.45 1.28
C ALA A 317 14.43 1.48 2.72
N GLN A 318 14.73 2.56 3.43
CA GLN A 318 14.21 2.90 4.75
C GLN A 318 13.24 4.07 4.58
N LEU A 319 11.98 3.88 4.94
CA LEU A 319 10.93 4.90 4.85
C LEU A 319 10.30 5.11 6.22
N LEU A 320 10.30 6.35 6.72
CA LEU A 320 9.69 6.68 8.01
C LEU A 320 8.37 7.43 7.84
N GLY A 321 7.32 6.88 8.44
CA GLY A 321 6.04 7.56 8.62
C GLY A 321 5.85 8.01 10.07
N PRO A 322 4.88 8.91 10.32
CA PRO A 322 4.55 9.37 11.67
C PRO A 322 3.84 8.28 12.49
N THR A 323 3.93 8.38 13.81
CA THR A 323 3.08 7.63 14.75
C THR A 323 1.83 8.42 15.12
N ALA A 324 0.76 7.73 15.53
CA ALA A 324 -0.45 8.37 16.05
C ALA A 324 -0.16 9.25 17.26
N GLU A 325 0.73 8.80 18.16
CA GLU A 325 1.16 9.57 19.32
C GLU A 325 1.80 10.90 18.94
N GLN A 326 2.70 10.90 17.95
CA GLN A 326 3.37 12.13 17.46
C GLN A 326 2.38 13.16 16.91
N LEU A 327 1.25 12.71 16.38
CA LEU A 327 0.26 13.58 15.73
C LEU A 327 -1.02 13.78 16.56
N GLY A 328 -1.09 13.27 17.79
CA GLY A 328 -2.33 13.27 18.56
C GLY A 328 -3.51 12.58 17.85
N SER A 329 -3.22 11.54 17.06
CA SER A 329 -4.17 10.83 16.19
C SER A 329 -4.85 11.71 15.12
N ASP A 330 -4.23 12.83 14.71
CA ASP A 330 -4.70 13.67 13.59
C ASP A 330 -4.52 12.95 12.24
N CYS A 331 -5.65 12.53 11.66
CA CYS A 331 -5.70 11.79 10.40
C CYS A 331 -5.33 12.64 9.19
N ASN A 332 -5.62 13.96 9.19
CA ASN A 332 -5.29 14.85 8.08
C ASN A 332 -3.80 15.18 8.08
N GLN A 333 -3.22 15.40 9.25
CA GLN A 333 -1.77 15.55 9.37
C GLN A 333 -1.04 14.26 8.99
N CYS A 334 -1.57 13.09 9.39
CA CYS A 334 -1.05 11.80 8.96
C CYS A 334 -1.07 11.65 7.43
N TYR A 335 -2.21 11.91 6.80
CA TYR A 335 -2.35 11.88 5.34
C TYR A 335 -1.27 12.74 4.66
N ARG A 336 -1.10 14.00 5.08
CA ARG A 336 -0.11 14.91 4.48
C ARG A 336 1.32 14.39 4.59
N LEU A 337 1.72 13.95 5.79
CA LEU A 337 3.09 13.46 6.04
C LEU A 337 3.36 12.12 5.35
N VAL A 338 2.40 11.19 5.36
CA VAL A 338 2.52 9.89 4.69
C VAL A 338 2.52 10.06 3.16
N LYS A 339 1.73 10.99 2.62
CA LYS A 339 1.75 11.31 1.18
C LYS A 339 3.13 11.83 0.78
N GLN A 340 3.70 12.73 1.58
CA GLN A 340 5.05 13.22 1.36
C GLN A 340 6.10 12.09 1.48
N ALA A 341 5.93 11.18 2.44
CA ALA A 341 6.80 10.02 2.62
C ALA A 341 6.81 9.15 1.36
N TYR A 342 5.64 8.82 0.83
CA TYR A 342 5.52 8.04 -0.40
C TYR A 342 6.10 8.77 -1.61
N ARG A 343 5.84 10.08 -1.78
CA ARG A 343 6.48 10.88 -2.84
C ARG A 343 8.01 10.80 -2.78
N ASN A 344 8.58 10.99 -1.60
CA ASN A 344 10.03 10.91 -1.40
C ASN A 344 10.58 9.51 -1.68
N CYS A 345 9.84 8.45 -1.32
CA CYS A 345 10.21 7.07 -1.64
C CYS A 345 10.18 6.78 -3.15
N LEU A 346 9.18 7.29 -3.86
CA LEU A 346 9.06 7.13 -5.32
C LEU A 346 10.20 7.87 -6.05
N GLU A 347 10.54 9.11 -5.62
CA GLU A 347 11.66 9.87 -6.19
C GLU A 347 13.02 9.21 -5.88
N GLU A 348 13.20 8.65 -4.67
CA GLU A 348 14.40 7.86 -4.34
C GLU A 348 14.48 6.57 -5.18
N GLY A 349 13.35 5.92 -5.44
CA GLY A 349 13.26 4.79 -6.37
C GLY A 349 13.68 5.18 -7.78
N LYS A 350 13.15 6.29 -8.30
CA LYS A 350 13.48 6.85 -9.61
C LYS A 350 14.96 7.21 -9.74
N LYS A 351 15.54 7.86 -8.72
CA LYS A 351 16.97 8.20 -8.65
C LYS A 351 17.86 6.97 -8.77
N ASN A 352 17.43 5.84 -8.21
CA ASN A 352 18.12 4.55 -8.32
C ASN A 352 17.75 3.74 -9.57
N GLY A 353 16.90 4.29 -10.46
CA GLY A 353 16.42 3.62 -11.66
C GLY A 353 15.54 2.40 -11.37
N SER A 354 14.81 2.39 -10.24
CA SER A 354 13.96 1.27 -9.81
C SER A 354 12.62 1.22 -10.54
N GLU A 355 12.44 0.23 -11.40
CA GLU A 355 11.20 0.04 -12.18
C GLU A 355 10.12 -0.70 -11.38
N LEU A 356 10.51 -1.35 -10.28
CA LEU A 356 9.62 -2.06 -9.37
C LEU A 356 9.91 -1.63 -7.93
N ILE A 357 8.88 -1.15 -7.24
CA ILE A 357 8.96 -0.77 -5.82
C ILE A 357 7.94 -1.60 -5.05
N GLN A 358 8.41 -2.45 -4.14
CA GLN A 358 7.55 -3.18 -3.21
C GLN A 358 7.60 -2.52 -1.83
N LEU A 359 6.45 -2.08 -1.34
CA LEU A 359 6.35 -1.30 -0.11
C LEU A 359 5.19 -1.76 0.79
N PRO A 360 5.25 -1.50 2.10
CA PRO A 360 4.13 -1.74 3.00
C PRO A 360 3.15 -0.56 3.02
N LEU A 361 1.99 -0.77 3.62
CA LEU A 361 1.13 0.33 4.03
C LEU A 361 1.74 1.01 5.28
N LEU A 362 2.40 2.15 5.06
CA LEU A 362 3.21 2.87 6.04
C LEU A 362 2.32 3.37 7.17
N SER A 363 2.81 3.31 8.42
CA SER A 363 2.08 3.79 9.61
C SER A 363 0.71 3.14 9.90
N ALA A 364 0.31 2.07 9.20
CA ALA A 364 -1.03 1.49 9.31
C ALA A 364 -1.20 0.43 10.42
N SER A 365 -0.09 -0.04 11.02
CA SER A 365 -0.11 -1.11 12.02
C SER A 365 0.22 -0.61 13.42
N ILE A 366 1.48 -0.72 13.85
CA ILE A 366 1.93 -0.36 15.21
C ILE A 366 1.97 1.15 15.45
N PHE A 367 1.90 1.96 14.39
CA PHE A 367 1.91 3.41 14.44
C PHE A 367 0.51 4.00 14.32
N ALA A 368 -0.53 3.17 14.13
CA ALA A 368 -1.90 3.62 14.03
C ALA A 368 -2.54 3.81 15.42
N PRO A 369 -3.60 4.63 15.52
CA PRO A 369 -4.39 4.78 16.75
C PRO A 369 -4.87 3.45 17.32
N ASP A 370 -5.19 3.45 18.62
CA ASP A 370 -5.82 2.29 19.25
C ASP A 370 -7.17 1.97 18.58
N ILE A 371 -7.50 0.68 18.50
CA ILE A 371 -8.72 0.22 17.82
C ILE A 371 -10.00 0.73 18.50
N HIS A 372 -9.94 1.08 19.77
CA HIS A 372 -11.06 1.61 20.56
C HIS A 372 -11.14 3.14 20.54
N GLU A 373 -10.14 3.84 19.99
CA GLU A 373 -10.13 5.30 19.96
C GLU A 373 -11.19 5.85 19.00
N LYS A 374 -12.00 6.79 19.49
CA LYS A 374 -13.08 7.45 18.76
C LYS A 374 -12.82 8.94 18.60
N ASP A 375 -13.25 9.51 17.47
CA ASP A 375 -13.26 10.96 17.29
C ASP A 375 -14.48 11.60 17.95
N ALA A 376 -14.59 12.93 17.85
CA ALA A 376 -15.71 13.69 18.41
C ALA A 376 -17.08 13.29 17.81
N GLN A 377 -17.08 12.64 16.64
CA GLN A 377 -18.27 12.14 15.95
C GLN A 377 -18.53 10.65 16.21
N GLY A 378 -17.78 10.01 17.11
CA GLY A 378 -17.93 8.58 17.45
C GLY A 378 -17.39 7.60 16.39
N ARG A 379 -16.70 8.10 15.36
CA ARG A 379 -16.09 7.29 14.30
C ARG A 379 -14.81 6.65 14.80
N ASN A 380 -14.46 5.49 14.25
CA ASN A 380 -13.22 4.81 14.61
C ASN A 380 -12.01 5.58 14.05
N LYS A 381 -11.16 6.14 14.92
CA LYS A 381 -9.99 6.92 14.47
C LYS A 381 -8.98 6.07 13.73
N ARG A 382 -8.77 4.80 14.13
CA ARG A 382 -7.87 3.87 13.44
C ARG A 382 -8.31 3.61 12.01
N GLU A 383 -9.61 3.46 11.78
CA GLU A 383 -10.17 3.29 10.43
C GLU A 383 -9.97 4.54 9.56
N LEU A 384 -10.28 5.72 10.10
CA LEU A 384 -10.04 7.00 9.41
C LEU A 384 -8.56 7.20 9.09
N TRP A 385 -7.68 6.88 10.04
CA TRP A 385 -6.22 6.94 9.89
C TRP A 385 -5.73 6.04 8.76
N ILE A 386 -6.16 4.77 8.74
CA ILE A 386 -5.78 3.82 7.69
C ILE A 386 -6.33 4.27 6.33
N ASN A 387 -7.55 4.79 6.27
CA ASN A 387 -8.10 5.34 5.02
C ASN A 387 -7.31 6.56 4.54
N GLY A 388 -6.86 7.42 5.45
CA GLY A 388 -5.94 8.52 5.14
C GLY A 388 -4.64 8.03 4.54
N ILE A 389 -4.03 6.99 5.11
CA ILE A 389 -2.79 6.39 4.57
C ILE A 389 -2.99 5.81 3.17
N ARG A 390 -4.09 5.10 2.93
CA ARG A 390 -4.41 4.54 1.60
C ARG A 390 -4.57 5.63 0.56
N SER A 391 -5.27 6.71 0.94
CA SER A 391 -5.49 7.88 0.08
C SER A 391 -4.16 8.58 -0.22
N ALA A 392 -3.32 8.75 0.80
CA ALA A 392 -1.98 9.32 0.67
C ALA A 392 -1.10 8.55 -0.31
N LEU A 393 -1.13 7.22 -0.27
CA LEU A 393 -0.41 6.36 -1.21
C LEU A 393 -0.90 6.55 -2.65
N VAL A 394 -2.22 6.45 -2.87
CA VAL A 394 -2.82 6.56 -4.21
C VAL A 394 -2.55 7.94 -4.81
N ASP A 395 -2.72 9.00 -4.02
CA ASP A 395 -2.48 10.37 -4.49
C ASP A 395 -0.99 10.63 -4.79
N ALA A 396 -0.09 10.18 -3.90
CA ALA A 396 1.35 10.32 -4.13
C ALA A 396 1.78 9.61 -5.42
N LEU A 397 1.23 8.42 -5.68
CA LEU A 397 1.53 7.66 -6.89
C LEU A 397 0.95 8.31 -8.14
N GLN A 398 -0.29 8.79 -8.08
CA GLN A 398 -0.95 9.48 -9.18
C GLN A 398 -0.18 10.72 -9.61
N GLU A 399 0.20 11.57 -8.66
CA GLU A 399 0.98 12.79 -8.94
C GLU A 399 2.38 12.46 -9.47
N PHE A 400 3.05 11.46 -8.89
CA PHE A 400 4.36 11.02 -9.38
C PHE A 400 4.27 10.53 -10.83
N ALA A 401 3.27 9.72 -11.15
CA ALA A 401 3.07 9.17 -12.48
C ALA A 401 2.70 10.25 -13.51
N GLN A 402 1.85 11.21 -13.14
CA GLN A 402 1.51 12.36 -13.98
C GLN A 402 2.71 13.26 -14.26
N LYS A 403 3.59 13.45 -13.28
CA LYS A 403 4.86 14.18 -13.43
C LYS A 403 5.89 13.40 -14.27
N ASN A 404 5.77 12.06 -14.34
CA ASN A 404 6.73 11.17 -14.97
C ASN A 404 6.05 10.12 -15.88
N PRO A 405 5.24 10.52 -16.88
CA PRO A 405 4.33 9.60 -17.58
C PRO A 405 5.04 8.49 -18.35
N LEU A 406 6.29 8.73 -18.79
CA LEU A 406 7.09 7.77 -19.55
C LEU A 406 7.93 6.85 -18.67
N TYR A 407 8.01 7.10 -17.36
CA TYR A 407 8.81 6.29 -16.46
C TYR A 407 8.07 4.97 -16.14
N PRO A 408 8.63 3.80 -16.51
CA PRO A 408 8.00 2.52 -16.20
C PRO A 408 8.12 2.25 -14.70
N LEU A 409 6.97 2.19 -14.02
CA LEU A 409 6.92 1.97 -12.59
C LEU A 409 5.83 0.97 -12.22
N VAL A 410 6.22 -0.09 -11.53
CA VAL A 410 5.33 -1.04 -10.88
C VAL A 410 5.43 -0.85 -9.38
N VAL A 411 4.35 -0.43 -8.73
CA VAL A 411 4.27 -0.34 -7.26
C VAL A 411 3.48 -1.53 -6.73
N ILE A 412 4.10 -2.32 -5.87
CA ILE A 412 3.48 -3.45 -5.19
C ILE A 412 3.32 -3.10 -3.72
N VAL A 413 2.08 -3.00 -3.26
CA VAL A 413 1.76 -2.80 -1.86
C VAL A 413 1.39 -4.14 -1.26
N THR A 414 2.10 -4.55 -0.20
CA THR A 414 1.95 -5.88 0.40
C THR A 414 1.64 -5.82 1.89
N ASN A 415 0.83 -6.77 2.35
CA ASN A 415 0.51 -7.03 3.75
C ASN A 415 0.36 -8.54 4.00
N ILE A 416 0.45 -9.02 5.23
CA ILE A 416 0.48 -10.47 5.52
C ILE A 416 -0.93 -11.10 5.47
N GLY A 417 -1.98 -10.39 5.91
CA GLY A 417 -3.30 -11.00 6.18
C GLY A 417 -4.47 -10.52 5.32
N SER A 418 -4.35 -9.38 4.65
CA SER A 418 -5.43 -8.79 3.85
C SER A 418 -4.85 -7.86 2.79
N LEU A 419 -5.63 -7.64 1.72
CA LEU A 419 -5.27 -6.67 0.69
C LEU A 419 -5.10 -5.27 1.32
N PRO A 420 -3.96 -4.60 1.10
CA PRO A 420 -3.74 -3.25 1.61
C PRO A 420 -4.73 -2.21 1.09
N LEU A 421 -5.08 -2.31 -0.20
CA LEU A 421 -6.01 -1.44 -0.92
C LEU A 421 -7.27 -2.19 -1.32
#